data_AF-A0A222F1T4-F1
#
_entry.id   AF-A0A222F1T4-F1
#
_cell.length_a   1.000
_cell.length_b   1.000
_cell.length_c   1.000
_cell.angle_alpha   90.00
_cell.angle_beta   90.00
_cell.angle_gamma   90.00
#
_symmetry.space_group_name_H-M   'P 1'
#
loop_
_entity.id
_entity.type
_entity.pdbx_description
1 polymer ?
#
loop_
_entity_poly.entity_id
_entity_poly.type
_entity_poly.pdbx_seq_one_letter_code
_entity_poly.pdbx_strand_id
1 'polypeptide(L)'
;MLRAKALALLLLSGVWLLIGTVAATAQNVSCTCRYQGQDYGIGESICLKGSNGMRMATCAMVLNNTSWKFSNAPCPLTLWEQERVLPDTEWNGEEQLKPRLSHRDLSRPS
;
A
#
# COMPACT_ATOMS: atom_id res chain seq x y z
N MET A 1 -64.96 31.19 12.47
CA MET A 1 -64.15 30.28 11.60
C MET A 1 -62.68 30.69 11.44
N LEU A 2 -62.33 31.99 11.49
CA LEU A 2 -60.93 32.46 11.37
C LEU A 2 -60.00 31.99 12.51
N ARG A 3 -60.52 31.93 13.74
CA ARG A 3 -59.77 31.50 14.95
C ARG A 3 -59.35 30.02 14.93
N ALA A 4 -60.17 29.14 14.35
CA ALA A 4 -59.87 27.70 14.24
C ALA A 4 -58.80 27.40 13.17
N LYS A 5 -58.79 28.16 12.06
CA LYS A 5 -57.76 28.06 11.01
C LYS A 5 -56.38 28.50 11.51
N ALA A 6 -56.32 29.54 12.35
CA ALA A 6 -55.08 30.01 12.97
C ALA A 6 -54.47 28.97 13.93
N LEU A 7 -55.30 28.28 14.71
CA LEU A 7 -54.85 27.22 15.62
C LEU A 7 -54.33 25.98 14.88
N ALA A 8 -54.97 25.57 13.78
CA ALA A 8 -54.50 24.45 12.97
C ALA A 8 -53.16 24.75 12.27
N LEU A 9 -52.95 25.99 11.83
CA LEU A 9 -51.68 26.44 11.23
C LEU A 9 -50.54 26.49 12.26
N LEU A 10 -50.83 26.86 13.51
CA LEU A 10 -49.83 26.89 14.59
C LEU A 10 -49.39 25.49 15.05
N LEU A 11 -50.27 24.48 14.94
CA LEU A 11 -49.90 23.10 15.27
C LEU A 11 -49.06 22.43 14.16
N LEU A 12 -49.24 22.84 12.90
CA LEU A 12 -48.46 22.32 11.76
C LEU A 12 -47.03 22.90 11.70
N SER A 13 -46.77 24.07 12.31
CA SER A 13 -45.44 24.68 12.33
C SER A 13 -44.53 24.17 13.46
N GLY A 14 -45.08 23.57 14.52
CA GLY A 14 -44.31 23.09 15.67
C GLY A 14 -43.56 21.78 15.47
N VAL A 15 -43.96 20.97 14.48
CA VAL A 15 -43.42 19.60 14.29
C VAL A 15 -42.12 19.57 13.48
N TRP A 16 -41.78 20.65 12.77
CA TRP A 16 -40.55 20.72 11.97
C TRP A 16 -39.28 21.05 12.77
N LEU A 17 -39.40 21.39 14.05
CA LEU A 17 -38.29 21.89 14.87
C LEU A 17 -37.55 20.81 15.68
N LEU A 18 -37.61 19.54 15.27
CA LEU A 18 -36.92 18.41 15.92
C LEU A 18 -36.06 17.59 14.94
N ILE A 19 -35.60 18.18 13.84
CA ILE A 19 -34.56 17.55 13.02
C ILE A 19 -33.22 17.85 13.67
N GLY A 20 -32.82 17.01 14.62
CA GLY A 20 -31.51 17.08 15.27
C GLY A 20 -30.38 16.97 14.25
N THR A 21 -29.42 17.89 14.31
CA THR A 21 -28.22 17.85 13.49
C THR A 21 -27.29 16.76 14.03
N VAL A 22 -27.29 15.59 13.39
CA VAL A 22 -26.25 14.58 13.64
C VAL A 22 -24.95 15.12 13.05
N ALA A 23 -24.07 15.66 13.89
CA ALA A 23 -22.72 16.00 13.49
C ALA A 23 -21.94 14.69 13.24
N ALA A 24 -21.59 14.41 11.98
CA ALA A 24 -20.71 13.31 11.66
C ALA A 24 -19.32 13.63 12.24
N THR A 25 -18.88 12.86 13.24
CA THR A 25 -17.49 12.92 13.69
C THR A 25 -16.65 12.19 12.64
N ALA A 26 -15.73 12.91 11.99
CA ALA A 26 -14.72 12.27 11.16
C ALA A 26 -13.84 11.43 12.09
N GLN A 27 -14.02 10.10 12.05
CA GLN A 27 -13.10 9.21 12.74
C GLN A 27 -11.73 9.37 12.05
N ASN A 28 -10.70 9.70 12.82
CA ASN A 28 -9.34 9.74 12.31
C ASN A 28 -8.87 8.30 12.06
N VAL A 29 -9.23 7.75 10.92
CA VAL A 29 -8.79 6.41 10.50
C VAL A 29 -7.35 6.52 10.03
N SER A 30 -6.45 5.79 10.69
CA SER A 30 -5.06 5.69 10.27
C SER A 30 -4.94 4.91 8.96
N CYS A 31 -4.83 5.63 7.84
CA CYS A 31 -4.60 5.06 6.52
C CYS A 31 -3.21 4.41 6.45
N THR A 32 -3.16 3.09 6.60
CA THR A 32 -1.92 2.30 6.62
C THR A 32 -2.06 1.03 5.79
N CYS A 33 -0.91 0.47 5.37
CA CYS A 33 -0.83 -0.85 4.79
C CYS A 33 -0.24 -1.81 5.82
N ARG A 34 -0.79 -3.02 5.91
CA ARG A 34 -0.35 -4.00 6.92
C ARG A 34 0.51 -5.09 6.28
N TYR A 35 1.61 -5.44 6.94
CA TYR A 35 2.45 -6.59 6.58
C TYR A 35 3.10 -7.18 7.82
N GLN A 36 2.97 -8.49 8.02
CA GLN A 36 3.53 -9.22 9.16
C GLN A 36 3.21 -8.60 10.53
N GLY A 37 1.98 -8.10 10.68
CA GLY A 37 1.51 -7.47 11.93
C GLY A 37 2.03 -6.05 12.17
N GLN A 38 2.83 -5.49 11.25
CA GLN A 38 3.27 -4.10 11.27
C GLN A 38 2.40 -3.26 10.34
N ASP A 39 2.17 -2.02 10.72
CA ASP A 39 1.44 -1.04 9.94
C ASP A 39 2.44 -0.05 9.33
N TYR A 40 2.28 0.23 8.04
CA TYR A 40 3.13 1.09 7.24
C TYR A 40 2.34 2.28 6.74
N GLY A 41 2.90 3.48 6.90
CA GLY A 41 2.31 4.73 6.42
C GLY A 41 2.33 4.83 4.89
N ILE A 42 1.44 5.67 4.34
CA ILE A 42 1.45 6.01 2.92
C ILE A 42 2.83 6.57 2.52
N GLY A 43 3.40 6.05 1.44
CA GLY A 43 4.73 6.41 0.93
C GLY A 43 5.86 5.50 1.40
N GLU A 44 5.66 4.75 2.48
CA GLU A 44 6.65 3.78 2.93
C GLU A 44 6.73 2.60 1.95
N SER A 45 7.95 2.10 1.76
CA SER A 45 8.23 1.05 0.78
C SER A 45 8.97 -0.11 1.41
N ILE A 46 8.53 -1.32 1.08
CA ILE A 46 9.14 -2.57 1.54
C ILE A 46 9.20 -3.58 0.40
N CYS A 47 9.95 -4.65 0.64
CA CYS A 47 10.01 -5.80 -0.25
C CYS A 47 8.92 -6.80 0.04
N LEU A 48 8.07 -7.05 -0.96
CA LEU A 48 6.97 -7.99 -0.87
C LEU A 48 7.05 -9.05 -1.97
N LYS A 49 6.58 -10.25 -1.66
CA LYS A 49 6.40 -11.32 -2.63
C LYS A 49 5.10 -11.11 -3.38
N GLY A 50 5.20 -10.76 -4.66
CA GLY A 50 4.07 -10.74 -5.59
C GLY A 50 4.04 -11.96 -6.51
N SER A 51 3.15 -11.94 -7.51
CA SER A 51 3.07 -12.97 -8.56
C SER A 51 4.38 -13.12 -9.35
N ASN A 52 5.05 -12.01 -9.64
CA ASN A 52 6.32 -11.98 -10.38
C ASN A 52 7.55 -12.00 -9.43
N GLY A 53 7.42 -12.60 -8.24
CA GLY A 53 8.50 -12.69 -7.25
C GLY A 53 8.62 -11.49 -6.32
N MET A 54 9.77 -11.38 -5.65
CA MET A 54 10.08 -10.33 -4.68
C MET A 54 10.34 -9.00 -5.39
N ARG A 55 9.55 -7.97 -5.08
CA ARG A 55 9.68 -6.64 -5.67
C ARG A 55 9.40 -5.55 -4.64
N MET A 56 9.88 -4.34 -4.94
CA MET A 56 9.56 -3.14 -4.17
C MET A 56 8.07 -2.81 -4.30
N ALA A 57 7.41 -2.63 -3.17
CA ALA A 57 6.03 -2.18 -3.06
C ALA A 57 5.93 -0.98 -2.13
N THR A 58 5.16 0.03 -2.53
CA THR A 58 4.94 1.25 -1.75
C THR A 58 3.50 1.26 -1.23
N CYS A 59 3.32 1.58 0.05
CA CYS A 59 1.99 1.78 0.59
C CYS A 59 1.36 3.03 -0.03
N ALA A 60 0.19 2.88 -0.65
CA ALA A 60 -0.48 3.96 -1.35
C ALA A 60 -2.01 3.82 -1.29
N MET A 61 -2.71 4.90 -1.61
CA MET A 61 -4.15 4.83 -1.88
C MET A 61 -4.40 4.28 -3.27
N VAL A 62 -5.10 3.14 -3.35
CA VAL A 62 -5.53 2.49 -4.60
C VAL A 62 -7.03 2.26 -4.51
N LEU A 63 -7.81 2.87 -5.42
CA LEU A 63 -9.27 2.80 -5.43
C LEU A 63 -9.91 3.15 -4.07
N ASN A 64 -9.44 4.23 -3.44
CA ASN A 64 -9.90 4.73 -2.13
C ASN A 64 -9.63 3.80 -0.93
N ASN A 65 -8.78 2.78 -1.08
CA ASN A 65 -8.29 1.97 0.02
C ASN A 65 -6.75 2.01 0.07
N THR A 66 -6.17 1.92 1.26
CA THR A 66 -4.72 1.72 1.40
C THR A 66 -4.35 0.31 0.95
N SER A 67 -3.43 0.24 -0.01
CA SER A 67 -2.98 -1.02 -0.57
C SER A 67 -1.52 -0.93 -1.01
N TRP A 68 -0.91 -2.10 -1.20
CA TRP A 68 0.45 -2.22 -1.68
C TRP A 68 0.50 -2.03 -3.19
N LYS A 69 1.11 -0.92 -3.63
CA LYS A 69 1.39 -0.66 -5.05
C LYS A 69 2.76 -1.21 -5.41
N PHE A 70 2.77 -2.33 -6.13
CA PHE A 70 4.00 -2.94 -6.64
C PHE A 70 4.63 -2.10 -7.75
N SER A 71 5.94 -1.92 -7.67
CA SER A 71 6.76 -1.39 -8.75
C SER A 71 7.42 -2.52 -9.56
N ASN A 72 8.13 -2.16 -10.62
CA ASN A 72 9.02 -3.09 -11.34
C ASN A 72 10.44 -3.09 -10.77
N ALA A 73 10.74 -2.27 -9.76
CA ALA A 73 12.06 -2.22 -9.16
C ALA A 73 12.34 -3.51 -8.35
N PRO A 74 13.55 -4.09 -8.48
CA PRO A 74 13.96 -5.22 -7.67
C PRO A 74 14.10 -4.79 -6.21
N CYS A 75 14.14 -5.78 -5.32
CA CYS A 75 14.49 -5.54 -3.94
C CYS A 75 15.94 -5.07 -3.81
N PRO A 76 16.23 -4.08 -2.94
CA PRO A 76 17.60 -3.70 -2.67
C PRO A 76 18.36 -4.90 -2.11
N LEU A 77 19.48 -5.22 -2.75
CA LEU A 77 20.43 -6.17 -2.24
C LEU A 77 21.32 -5.45 -1.24
N THR A 78 21.75 -6.17 -0.21
CA THR A 78 22.82 -5.69 0.65
C THR A 78 24.12 -5.56 -0.14
N LEU A 79 25.00 -4.64 0.25
CA LEU A 79 26.27 -4.39 -0.46
C LEU A 79 27.12 -5.66 -0.65
N TRP A 80 27.05 -6.61 0.29
CA TRP A 80 27.76 -7.90 0.20
C TRP A 80 27.18 -8.88 -0.83
N GLU A 81 25.89 -8.75 -1.16
CA GLU A 81 25.30 -9.49 -2.27
C GLU A 81 25.59 -8.79 -3.60
N GLN A 82 25.63 -7.45 -3.62
CA GLN A 82 25.97 -6.68 -4.80
C GLN A 82 27.39 -7.01 -5.32
N GLU A 83 28.37 -7.14 -4.44
CA GLU A 83 29.74 -7.56 -4.80
C GLU A 83 29.78 -8.93 -5.49
N ARG A 84 28.92 -9.88 -5.09
CA ARG A 84 28.87 -11.23 -5.71
C ARG A 84 28.16 -11.26 -7.06
N VAL A 85 27.41 -10.21 -7.39
CA VAL A 85 26.70 -10.06 -8.66
C VAL A 85 27.47 -9.16 -9.63
N LEU A 86 28.34 -8.28 -9.11
CA LEU A 86 29.29 -7.56 -9.92
C LEU A 86 30.29 -8.58 -10.50
N PRO A 87 30.39 -8.71 -11.83
CA PRO A 87 31.48 -9.47 -12.39
C PRO A 87 32.78 -8.74 -12.02
N ASP A 88 33.75 -9.47 -11.46
CA ASP A 88 35.15 -9.04 -11.36
C ASP A 88 35.67 -8.82 -12.78
N THR A 89 35.31 -7.71 -13.42
CA THR A 89 35.84 -7.37 -14.74
C THR A 89 37.22 -6.77 -14.54
N GLU A 90 38.22 -7.65 -14.38
CA GLU A 90 39.58 -7.35 -14.81
C GLU A 90 39.52 -7.16 -16.34
N TRP A 91 39.83 -5.95 -16.80
CA TRP A 91 39.75 -5.56 -18.21
C TRP A 91 40.86 -6.24 -19.02
N ASN A 92 40.62 -7.47 -19.48
CA ASN A 92 41.60 -8.28 -20.22
C ASN A 92 41.25 -8.41 -21.70
N GLY A 93 40.88 -7.31 -22.36
CA GLY A 93 40.95 -7.15 -23.83
C GLY A 93 40.22 -8.15 -24.75
N GLU A 94 39.45 -9.11 -24.27
CA GLU A 94 38.80 -10.13 -25.10
C GLU A 94 37.30 -10.28 -24.77
N GLU A 95 36.50 -10.00 -25.79
CA GLU A 95 35.05 -10.08 -25.84
C GLU A 95 34.58 -11.54 -25.87
N GLN A 96 34.13 -12.11 -24.75
CA GLN A 96 33.13 -13.20 -24.71
C GLN A 96 32.53 -13.39 -23.30
N LEU A 97 31.32 -12.87 -23.06
CA LEU A 97 30.50 -13.26 -21.91
C LEU A 97 29.79 -14.61 -22.22
N LYS A 98 30.37 -15.71 -21.76
CA LYS A 98 29.64 -16.98 -21.60
C LYS A 98 29.16 -17.09 -20.16
N PRO A 99 27.86 -17.31 -19.87
CA PRO A 99 27.39 -17.48 -18.50
C PRO A 99 28.09 -18.71 -17.88
N ARG A 100 28.87 -18.50 -16.82
CA ARG A 100 29.42 -19.59 -16.02
C ARG A 100 28.27 -20.14 -15.18
N LEU A 101 27.74 -21.31 -15.55
CA LEU A 101 26.80 -22.07 -14.72
C LEU A 101 27.46 -22.28 -13.34
N SER A 102 26.83 -21.72 -12.30
CA SER A 102 27.27 -21.87 -10.92
C SER A 102 27.11 -23.32 -10.48
N HIS A 103 28.21 -23.98 -10.11
CA HIS A 103 28.27 -25.37 -9.63
C HIS A 103 27.54 -25.64 -8.29
N ARG A 104 26.68 -24.72 -7.81
CA ARG A 104 26.04 -24.82 -6.47
C ARG A 104 24.69 -25.53 -6.42
N ASP A 105 24.21 -26.12 -7.51
CA ASP A 105 22.94 -26.89 -7.50
C ASP A 105 23.05 -28.33 -6.96
N LEU A 106 24.20 -28.75 -6.43
CA LEU A 106 24.41 -30.12 -5.92
C LEU A 106 24.31 -30.29 -4.40
N SER A 107 23.78 -29.32 -3.64
CA SER A 107 23.83 -29.39 -2.17
C SER A 107 22.54 -29.01 -1.45
N ARG A 108 21.37 -29.32 -2.01
CA ARG A 108 20.11 -29.29 -1.25
C ARG A 108 19.69 -30.73 -0.89
N PRO A 109 19.80 -31.16 0.37
CA PRO A 109 19.25 -32.45 0.79
C PRO A 109 17.72 -32.38 0.80
N SER A 110 17.11 -33.47 0.35
CA SER A 110 15.68 -33.81 0.42
C SER A 110 15.22 -34.07 1.85
#